data_AF-A0A3D4PX70-F1
#
_entry.id   AF-A0A3D4PX70-F1
#
_cell.length_a   1.000
_cell.length_b   1.000
_cell.length_c   1.000
_cell.angle_alpha   90.00
_cell.angle_beta   90.00
_cell.angle_gamma   90.00
#
_symmetry.space_group_name_H-M   'P 1'
#
loop_
_entity.id
_entity.type
_entity.pdbx_description
1 polymer ?
#
loop_
_entity_poly.entity_id
_entity_poly.type
_entity_poly.pdbx_seq_one_letter_code
_entity_poly.pdbx_strand_id
1 'polypeptide(L)'
;MTNYRISARATAALQLSFIADALAMPVHWFYNPLDIYKAFPGGIKKFEAAPVFHPSSIMNLHSTNAGGRGAQLSSNVPQVVGDIILKGKRKYWGIANQHYHRSMAAGENTLNLHCLRVLIRSIANNDGRYSSSIFLRDYIQFMTAEIPQHPDTYAESYHRGFFANLAKGIPPEKCGAVTHDTASVGGLVTIAPIAIAELLHERSLRRVQHLCRTHLFLTHPDEHL
;
A
#
# COMPACT_ATOMS: atom_id res chain seq x y z
N MET A 1 -26.25 21.35 4.78
CA MET A 1 -25.96 19.93 5.12
C MET A 1 -25.47 19.91 6.56
N THR A 2 -26.09 19.18 7.48
CA THR A 2 -25.72 19.20 8.91
C THR A 2 -24.33 18.59 9.13
N ASN A 3 -23.58 19.07 10.14
CA ASN A 3 -22.24 18.52 10.47
C ASN A 3 -22.29 17.00 10.73
N TYR A 4 -23.37 16.52 11.34
CA TYR A 4 -23.64 15.09 11.53
C TYR A 4 -23.62 14.28 10.22
N ARG A 5 -24.27 14.78 9.15
CA ARG A 5 -24.32 14.10 7.86
C ARG A 5 -22.96 14.08 7.16
N ILE A 6 -22.12 15.10 7.37
CA ILE A 6 -20.76 15.14 6.82
C ILE A 6 -19.88 14.12 7.53
N SER A 7 -19.88 14.09 8.87
CA SER A 7 -19.12 13.11 9.65
C SER A 7 -19.53 11.68 9.34
N ALA A 8 -20.83 11.39 9.22
CA ALA A 8 -21.32 10.06 8.85
C ALA A 8 -20.79 9.62 7.47
N ARG A 9 -20.75 10.52 6.48
CA ARG A 9 -20.20 10.22 5.14
C ARG A 9 -18.69 9.99 5.18
N ALA A 10 -17.96 10.80 5.97
CA ALA A 10 -16.53 10.63 6.17
C ALA A 10 -16.20 9.27 6.80
N THR A 11 -16.90 8.91 7.89
CA THR A 11 -16.74 7.61 8.55
C THR A 11 -17.05 6.46 7.61
N ALA A 12 -18.18 6.52 6.89
CA ALA A 12 -18.56 5.49 5.93
C ALA A 12 -17.52 5.35 4.82
N ALA A 13 -17.01 6.45 4.25
CA ALA A 13 -15.98 6.40 3.22
C ALA A 13 -14.70 5.68 3.69
N LEU A 14 -14.21 6.02 4.89
CA LEU A 14 -13.02 5.38 5.45
C LEU A 14 -13.24 3.90 5.76
N GLN A 15 -14.40 3.52 6.32
CA GLN A 15 -14.74 2.12 6.59
C GLN A 15 -14.89 1.30 5.31
N LEU A 16 -15.56 1.85 4.30
CA LEU A 16 -15.76 1.18 3.01
C LEU A 16 -14.45 0.94 2.27
N SER A 17 -13.41 1.77 2.46
CA SER A 17 -12.08 1.47 1.91
C SER A 17 -11.58 0.12 2.40
N PHE A 18 -11.63 -0.16 3.71
CA PHE A 18 -11.19 -1.44 4.27
C PHE A 18 -12.03 -2.63 3.77
N ILE A 19 -13.34 -2.45 3.64
CA ILE A 19 -14.23 -3.49 3.10
C ILE A 19 -13.90 -3.76 1.63
N ALA A 20 -13.73 -2.72 0.83
CA ALA A 20 -13.52 -2.83 -0.61
C ALA A 20 -12.19 -3.53 -0.94
N ASP A 21 -11.13 -3.23 -0.21
CA ASP A 21 -9.83 -3.87 -0.39
C ASP A 21 -9.82 -5.33 0.03
N ALA A 22 -10.40 -5.67 1.19
CA ALA A 22 -10.53 -7.06 1.60
C ALA A 22 -11.38 -7.87 0.61
N LEU A 23 -12.38 -7.25 -0.02
CA LEU A 23 -13.20 -7.86 -1.07
C LEU A 23 -12.44 -8.03 -2.39
N ALA A 24 -11.59 -7.06 -2.76
CA ALA A 24 -10.85 -7.06 -4.02
C ALA A 24 -9.54 -7.88 -3.97
N MET A 25 -8.94 -8.03 -2.79
CA MET A 25 -7.66 -8.71 -2.56
C MET A 25 -7.55 -10.09 -3.26
N PRO A 26 -8.56 -10.99 -3.21
CA PRO A 26 -8.44 -12.34 -3.79
C PRO A 26 -8.32 -12.38 -5.31
N VAL A 27 -8.66 -11.29 -5.99
CA VAL A 27 -8.62 -11.14 -7.44
C VAL A 27 -7.63 -10.07 -7.90
N HIS A 28 -6.79 -9.57 -6.98
CA HIS A 28 -5.79 -8.57 -7.31
C HIS A 28 -4.84 -9.08 -8.40
N TRP A 29 -4.70 -8.30 -9.48
CA TRP A 29 -3.89 -8.59 -10.68
C TRP A 29 -4.41 -9.72 -11.60
N PHE A 30 -5.66 -10.13 -11.47
CA PHE A 30 -6.32 -10.90 -12.53
C PHE A 30 -6.58 -9.99 -13.74
N TYR A 31 -5.81 -10.17 -14.82
CA TYR A 31 -5.98 -9.39 -16.05
C TYR A 31 -7.12 -9.88 -16.94
N ASN A 32 -7.56 -11.13 -16.74
CA ASN A 32 -8.66 -11.72 -17.49
C ASN A 32 -9.83 -12.04 -16.56
N PRO A 33 -11.01 -11.40 -16.72
CA PRO A 33 -12.19 -11.69 -15.92
C PRO A 33 -12.62 -13.16 -15.94
N LEU A 34 -12.39 -13.90 -17.04
CA LEU A 34 -12.71 -15.33 -17.10
C LEU A 34 -11.89 -16.16 -16.10
N ASP A 35 -10.68 -15.73 -15.79
CA ASP A 35 -9.85 -16.41 -14.81
C ASP A 35 -10.35 -16.18 -13.38
N ILE A 36 -11.02 -15.05 -13.12
CA ILE A 36 -11.73 -14.82 -11.85
C ILE A 36 -12.85 -15.85 -11.70
N TYR A 37 -13.65 -16.09 -12.74
CA TYR A 37 -14.73 -17.08 -12.68
C TYR A 37 -14.23 -18.52 -12.55
N LYS A 38 -13.02 -18.82 -13.03
CA LYS A 38 -12.37 -20.13 -12.81
C LYS A 38 -11.89 -20.29 -11.37
N ALA A 39 -11.27 -19.26 -10.80
CA ALA A 39 -10.78 -19.29 -9.42
C ALA A 39 -11.93 -19.20 -8.39
N PHE A 40 -12.99 -18.48 -8.74
CA PHE A 40 -14.16 -18.22 -7.91
C PHE A 40 -15.44 -18.46 -8.74
N PRO A 41 -15.98 -19.70 -8.74
CA PRO A 41 -17.20 -20.02 -9.47
C PRO A 41 -18.36 -19.10 -9.08
N GLY A 42 -18.85 -18.33 -10.06
CA GLY A 42 -19.90 -17.32 -9.85
C GLY A 42 -19.40 -15.92 -9.44
N GLY A 43 -18.08 -15.71 -9.41
CA GLY A 43 -17.43 -14.45 -9.06
C GLY A 43 -17.27 -14.23 -7.55
N ILE A 44 -16.67 -13.11 -7.18
CA ILE A 44 -16.51 -12.70 -5.78
C ILE A 44 -17.85 -12.19 -5.23
N LYS A 45 -18.38 -12.87 -4.21
CA LYS A 45 -19.66 -12.53 -3.55
C LYS A 45 -19.54 -12.31 -2.03
N LYS A 46 -18.38 -12.62 -1.48
CA LYS A 46 -18.03 -12.52 -0.06
C LYS A 46 -16.53 -12.29 0.05
N PHE A 47 -16.05 -12.06 1.26
CA PHE A 47 -14.62 -12.11 1.51
C PHE A 47 -14.12 -13.54 1.27
N GLU A 48 -13.04 -13.65 0.51
CA GLU A 48 -12.38 -14.91 0.19
C GLU A 48 -10.90 -14.81 0.58
N ALA A 49 -10.27 -15.95 0.82
CA ALA A 49 -8.82 -16.00 0.98
C ALA A 49 -8.13 -15.82 -0.38
N ALA A 50 -6.85 -15.40 -0.36
CA ALA A 50 -6.03 -15.38 -1.57
C ALA A 50 -5.89 -16.81 -2.13
N PRO A 51 -6.19 -17.05 -3.42
CA PRO A 51 -6.05 -18.36 -4.03
C PRO A 51 -4.57 -18.74 -4.06
N VAL A 52 -4.26 -20.04 -4.01
CA VAL A 52 -2.86 -20.49 -4.06
C VAL A 52 -2.21 -20.15 -5.40
N PHE A 53 -2.98 -20.37 -6.47
CA PHE A 53 -2.57 -20.18 -7.85
C PHE A 53 -3.16 -18.88 -8.41
N HIS A 54 -2.34 -18.13 -9.15
CA HIS A 54 -2.71 -16.93 -9.86
C HIS A 54 -2.20 -17.02 -11.32
N PRO A 55 -3.10 -17.04 -12.33
CA PRO A 55 -2.75 -17.40 -13.71
C PRO A 55 -1.79 -16.40 -14.38
N SER A 56 -1.85 -15.14 -13.98
CA SER A 56 -1.04 -14.07 -14.58
C SER A 56 0.01 -13.48 -13.64
N SER A 57 0.34 -14.17 -12.54
CA SER A 57 1.28 -13.61 -11.57
C SER A 57 2.69 -13.57 -12.16
N ILE A 58 3.25 -12.37 -12.21
CA ILE A 58 4.62 -12.08 -12.61
C ILE A 58 5.51 -11.79 -11.41
N MET A 59 5.12 -12.23 -10.21
CA MET A 59 5.88 -11.99 -8.98
C MET A 59 7.33 -12.49 -9.06
N ASN A 60 7.60 -13.51 -9.89
CA ASN A 60 8.95 -13.99 -10.18
C ASN A 60 9.84 -12.96 -10.91
N LEU A 61 9.25 -11.96 -11.56
CA LEU A 61 9.98 -10.89 -12.27
C LEU A 61 10.23 -9.66 -11.40
N HIS A 62 9.60 -9.55 -10.23
CA HIS A 62 9.73 -8.38 -9.35
C HIS A 62 11.06 -8.39 -8.62
N SER A 63 11.70 -7.24 -8.45
CA SER A 63 12.94 -7.14 -7.65
C SER A 63 12.67 -7.34 -6.15
N THR A 64 13.57 -8.01 -5.42
CA THR A 64 13.51 -8.06 -3.94
C THR A 64 14.32 -6.96 -3.27
N ASN A 65 15.08 -6.16 -4.04
CA ASN A 65 16.02 -5.16 -3.51
C ASN A 65 15.75 -3.72 -3.99
N ALA A 66 14.80 -3.52 -4.89
CA ALA A 66 14.44 -2.21 -5.43
C ALA A 66 12.99 -2.21 -5.95
N GLY A 67 12.49 -1.04 -6.36
CA GLY A 67 11.25 -0.94 -7.14
C GLY A 67 11.37 -1.63 -8.50
N GLY A 68 10.21 -1.94 -9.10
CA GLY A 68 10.11 -2.51 -10.44
C GLY A 68 10.55 -3.97 -10.54
N ARG A 69 11.02 -4.35 -11.73
CA ARG A 69 11.51 -5.69 -12.07
C ARG A 69 13.00 -5.82 -11.77
N GLY A 70 13.46 -7.03 -11.48
CA GLY A 70 14.88 -7.27 -11.24
C GLY A 70 15.17 -8.70 -10.83
N ALA A 71 16.45 -9.07 -10.89
CA ALA A 71 16.90 -10.40 -10.52
C ALA A 71 16.67 -10.68 -9.02
N GLN A 72 16.28 -11.91 -8.73
CA GLN A 72 16.10 -12.45 -7.38
C GLN A 72 17.47 -12.90 -6.83
N LEU A 73 18.40 -11.94 -6.70
CA LEU A 73 19.78 -12.26 -6.33
C LEU A 73 19.86 -12.65 -4.85
N SER A 74 20.57 -13.75 -4.56
CA SER A 74 21.14 -13.98 -3.23
C SER A 74 22.27 -12.98 -3.02
N SER A 75 22.23 -12.23 -1.92
CA SER A 75 23.25 -11.23 -1.61
C SER A 75 23.72 -11.39 -0.16
N ASN A 76 24.97 -11.02 0.07
CA ASN A 76 25.54 -10.91 1.42
C ASN A 76 25.11 -9.62 2.12
N VAL A 77 24.38 -8.72 1.43
CA VAL A 77 23.77 -7.54 2.03
C VAL A 77 22.28 -7.75 2.29
N PRO A 78 21.69 -7.08 3.31
CA PRO A 78 20.27 -7.19 3.61
C PRO A 78 19.38 -6.88 2.39
N GLN A 79 18.40 -7.74 2.14
CA GLN A 79 17.40 -7.56 1.10
C GLN A 79 16.27 -6.65 1.57
N VAL A 80 15.73 -5.84 0.66
CA VAL A 80 14.57 -4.99 1.00
C VAL A 80 13.40 -5.86 1.41
N VAL A 81 13.04 -6.84 0.58
CA VAL A 81 12.03 -7.85 0.92
C VAL A 81 12.68 -8.98 1.68
N GLY A 82 12.23 -9.22 2.91
CA GLY A 82 12.69 -10.34 3.75
C GLY A 82 13.48 -9.92 4.97
N ASP A 83 14.32 -8.90 4.83
CA ASP A 83 15.21 -8.42 5.91
C ASP A 83 14.81 -7.02 6.39
N ILE A 84 14.48 -6.09 5.49
CA ILE A 84 14.11 -4.71 5.86
C ILE A 84 12.59 -4.58 6.04
N ILE A 85 11.82 -4.96 5.03
CA ILE A 85 10.34 -5.00 5.04
C ILE A 85 9.87 -6.42 4.73
N LEU A 86 8.60 -6.72 5.02
CA LEU A 86 8.04 -8.06 4.81
C LEU A 86 8.90 -9.16 5.48
N LYS A 87 9.37 -8.90 6.71
CA LYS A 87 10.36 -9.75 7.39
C LYS A 87 9.91 -11.21 7.43
N GLY A 88 10.79 -12.13 7.01
CA GLY A 88 10.51 -13.57 6.95
C GLY A 88 9.60 -14.03 5.78
N LYS A 89 9.16 -13.12 4.90
CA LYS A 89 8.29 -13.46 3.74
C LYS A 89 9.06 -13.68 2.44
N ARG A 90 10.39 -13.51 2.41
CA ARG A 90 11.24 -13.68 1.22
C ARG A 90 11.04 -15.01 0.49
N LYS A 91 10.81 -16.09 1.23
CA LYS A 91 10.54 -17.44 0.71
C LYS A 91 9.31 -17.56 -0.19
N TYR A 92 8.43 -16.55 -0.18
CA TYR A 92 7.25 -16.47 -1.05
C TYR A 92 7.48 -15.59 -2.28
N TRP A 93 8.68 -15.04 -2.47
CA TRP A 93 9.03 -14.23 -3.65
C TRP A 93 9.87 -15.02 -4.65
N GLY A 94 9.73 -14.71 -5.93
CA GLY A 94 10.43 -15.44 -7.01
C GLY A 94 9.64 -16.63 -7.59
N ILE A 95 8.43 -16.90 -7.09
CA ILE A 95 7.63 -18.07 -7.48
C ILE A 95 6.61 -17.66 -8.55
N ALA A 96 6.67 -18.31 -9.71
CA ALA A 96 5.72 -18.10 -10.80
C ALA A 96 4.32 -18.59 -10.39
N ASN A 97 3.29 -17.90 -10.88
CA ASN A 97 1.88 -18.24 -10.64
C ASN A 97 1.44 -18.33 -9.17
N GLN A 98 2.25 -17.88 -8.23
CA GLN A 98 1.80 -17.69 -6.85
C GLN A 98 1.05 -16.37 -6.75
N HIS A 99 -0.09 -16.38 -6.05
CA HIS A 99 -0.81 -15.14 -5.76
C HIS A 99 0.05 -14.20 -4.92
N TYR A 100 0.02 -12.91 -5.25
CA TYR A 100 0.81 -11.86 -4.59
C TYR A 100 0.58 -11.86 -3.07
N HIS A 101 -0.68 -11.95 -2.67
CA HIS A 101 -1.15 -11.95 -1.29
C HIS A 101 -1.21 -13.36 -0.66
N ARG A 102 -0.24 -14.23 -0.99
CA ARG A 102 -0.21 -15.62 -0.54
C ARG A 102 -0.48 -15.75 0.97
N SER A 103 -1.39 -16.67 1.30
CA SER A 103 -1.80 -17.00 2.67
C SER A 103 -2.61 -15.93 3.39
N MET A 104 -3.01 -14.84 2.72
CA MET A 104 -3.99 -13.93 3.29
C MET A 104 -5.36 -14.60 3.37
N ALA A 105 -5.98 -14.49 4.55
CA ALA A 105 -7.29 -15.03 4.85
C ALA A 105 -8.42 -14.12 4.37
N ALA A 106 -9.63 -14.68 4.33
CA ALA A 106 -10.83 -13.91 4.02
C ALA A 106 -11.01 -12.75 5.01
N GLY A 107 -11.13 -11.53 4.47
CA GLY A 107 -11.36 -10.32 5.27
C GLY A 107 -10.09 -9.57 5.66
N GLU A 108 -8.90 -10.08 5.33
CA GLU A 108 -7.64 -9.36 5.59
C GLU A 108 -7.40 -8.25 4.56
N ASN A 109 -6.84 -7.14 5.02
CA ASN A 109 -6.48 -6.01 4.18
C ASN A 109 -5.07 -6.14 3.60
N THR A 110 -4.88 -5.61 2.40
CA THR A 110 -3.56 -5.52 1.77
C THR A 110 -2.66 -4.53 2.51
N LEU A 111 -1.36 -4.62 2.24
CA LEU A 111 -0.35 -3.73 2.83
C LEU A 111 -0.68 -2.24 2.68
N ASN A 112 -1.22 -1.82 1.53
CA ASN A 112 -1.60 -0.43 1.29
C ASN A 112 -2.62 0.09 2.30
N LEU A 113 -3.56 -0.76 2.72
CA LEU A 113 -4.58 -0.36 3.68
C LEU A 113 -4.14 -0.47 5.13
N HIS A 114 -3.16 -1.32 5.40
CA HIS A 114 -2.42 -1.17 6.64
C HIS A 114 -1.67 0.17 6.69
N CYS A 115 -1.08 0.64 5.58
CA CYS A 115 -0.46 1.97 5.49
C CYS A 115 -1.49 3.11 5.58
N LEU A 116 -2.68 2.97 4.99
CA LEU A 116 -3.82 3.87 5.20
C LEU A 116 -4.19 3.98 6.68
N ARG A 117 -4.23 2.85 7.40
CA ARG A 117 -4.50 2.84 8.83
C ARG A 117 -3.40 3.53 9.64
N VAL A 118 -2.12 3.39 9.25
CA VAL A 118 -1.01 4.14 9.84
C VAL A 118 -1.24 5.64 9.67
N LEU A 119 -1.58 6.09 8.46
CA LEU A 119 -1.91 7.49 8.18
C LEU A 119 -3.09 8.01 9.01
N ILE A 120 -4.21 7.26 9.06
CA ILE A 120 -5.38 7.67 9.84
C ILE A 120 -5.02 7.83 11.31
N ARG A 121 -4.18 6.93 11.86
CA ARG A 121 -3.69 7.02 13.23
C ARG A 121 -2.77 8.20 13.45
N SER A 122 -1.87 8.49 12.51
CA SER A 122 -1.00 9.66 12.62
C SER A 122 -1.80 10.96 12.64
N ILE A 123 -2.90 11.04 11.87
CA ILE A 123 -3.82 12.17 11.87
C ILE A 123 -4.59 12.25 13.21
N ALA A 124 -5.15 11.13 13.67
CA ALA A 124 -5.92 11.07 14.91
C ALA A 124 -5.07 11.45 16.14
N ASN A 125 -3.79 11.06 16.15
CA ASN A 125 -2.84 11.38 17.21
C ASN A 125 -2.22 12.79 17.09
N ASN A 126 -2.63 13.56 16.09
CA ASN A 126 -2.14 14.91 15.82
C ASN A 126 -3.32 15.89 15.71
N ASP A 127 -4.23 15.85 16.68
CA ASP A 127 -5.41 16.73 16.78
C ASP A 127 -6.30 16.75 15.51
N GLY A 128 -6.37 15.62 14.81
CA GLY A 128 -7.14 15.49 13.56
C GLY A 128 -6.45 16.08 12.33
N ARG A 129 -5.19 16.51 12.45
CA ARG A 129 -4.43 17.20 11.39
C ARG A 129 -3.37 16.31 10.78
N TYR A 130 -3.21 16.40 9.48
CA TYR A 130 -2.17 15.72 8.73
C TYR A 130 -0.80 16.38 8.93
N SER A 131 0.23 15.54 9.09
CA SER A 131 1.63 15.92 9.08
C SER A 131 2.43 14.86 8.33
N SER A 132 3.17 15.28 7.30
CA SER A 132 4.03 14.40 6.52
C SER A 132 5.13 13.77 7.35
N SER A 133 5.74 14.52 8.27
CA SER A 133 6.82 14.02 9.12
C SER A 133 6.35 12.94 10.10
N ILE A 134 5.16 13.11 10.70
CA ILE A 134 4.56 12.11 11.59
C ILE A 134 4.21 10.85 10.80
N PHE A 135 3.53 10.99 9.66
CA PHE A 135 3.21 9.84 8.80
C PHE A 135 4.46 9.08 8.38
N LEU A 136 5.50 9.79 7.93
CA LEU A 136 6.70 9.17 7.39
C LEU A 136 7.47 8.39 8.47
N ARG A 137 7.57 8.95 9.68
CA ARG A 137 8.11 8.24 10.85
C ARG A 137 7.31 6.97 11.13
N ASP A 138 5.99 7.08 11.21
CA ASP A 138 5.12 5.96 11.59
C ASP A 138 5.08 4.89 10.49
N TYR A 139 5.13 5.28 9.21
CA TYR A 139 5.24 4.39 8.05
C TYR A 139 6.56 3.61 8.06
N ILE A 140 7.69 4.27 8.32
CA ILE A 140 9.00 3.61 8.45
C ILE A 140 8.98 2.63 9.62
N GLN A 141 8.46 3.06 10.78
CA GLN A 141 8.36 2.19 11.95
C GLN A 141 7.49 0.96 11.68
N PHE A 142 6.34 1.14 11.05
CA PHE A 142 5.41 0.07 10.71
C PHE A 142 6.03 -0.95 9.74
N MET A 143 6.68 -0.46 8.68
CA MET A 143 7.23 -1.29 7.61
C MET A 143 8.48 -2.05 8.02
N THR A 144 9.27 -1.50 8.95
CA THR A 144 10.55 -2.09 9.42
C THR A 144 10.45 -2.78 10.78
N ALA A 145 9.24 -2.87 11.35
CA ALA A 145 8.98 -3.54 12.61
C ALA A 145 9.57 -4.97 12.63
N GLU A 146 10.20 -5.36 13.73
CA GLU A 146 10.84 -6.67 13.86
C GLU A 146 9.85 -7.82 13.69
N ILE A 147 8.67 -7.66 14.28
CA ILE A 147 7.52 -8.52 14.03
C ILE A 147 6.63 -7.82 13.01
N PRO A 148 6.39 -8.39 11.82
CA PRO A 148 5.48 -7.83 10.84
C PRO A 148 4.10 -7.53 11.44
N GLN A 149 3.61 -6.31 11.23
CA GLN A 149 2.33 -5.84 11.78
C GLN A 149 1.15 -6.00 10.81
N HIS A 150 1.34 -6.79 9.76
CA HIS A 150 0.34 -7.13 8.73
C HIS A 150 0.62 -8.54 8.18
N PRO A 151 -0.41 -9.24 7.65
CA PRO A 151 -0.25 -10.61 7.15
C PRO A 151 0.33 -10.68 5.74
N ASP A 152 0.17 -9.60 4.97
CA ASP A 152 0.48 -9.53 3.53
C ASP A 152 1.91 -9.99 3.19
N THR A 153 2.03 -10.67 2.07
CA THR A 153 3.29 -11.15 1.49
C THR A 153 3.79 -10.27 0.36
N TYR A 154 2.98 -9.32 -0.11
CA TYR A 154 3.30 -8.46 -1.24
C TYR A 154 3.52 -7.01 -0.81
N ALA A 155 4.49 -6.37 -1.48
CA ALA A 155 4.71 -4.93 -1.41
C ALA A 155 4.90 -4.40 -2.83
N GLU A 156 4.14 -3.35 -3.15
CA GLU A 156 4.23 -2.68 -4.44
C GLU A 156 5.63 -2.11 -4.71
N SER A 157 5.86 -1.75 -5.97
CA SER A 157 7.13 -1.17 -6.44
C SER A 157 7.57 0.03 -5.62
N TYR A 158 6.66 0.96 -5.32
CA TYR A 158 6.98 2.19 -4.59
C TYR A 158 7.44 1.92 -3.15
N HIS A 159 6.85 0.95 -2.45
CA HIS A 159 7.32 0.54 -1.12
C HIS A 159 8.75 0.01 -1.19
N ARG A 160 9.00 -0.94 -2.10
CA ARG A 160 10.34 -1.54 -2.26
C ARG A 160 11.37 -0.48 -2.66
N GLY A 161 11.02 0.42 -3.58
CA GLY A 161 11.86 1.53 -3.99
C GLY A 161 12.18 2.49 -2.84
N PHE A 162 11.16 2.85 -2.05
CA PHE A 162 11.32 3.70 -0.87
C PHE A 162 12.34 3.11 0.11
N PHE A 163 12.17 1.85 0.49
CA PHE A 163 13.06 1.22 1.48
C PHE A 163 14.44 0.87 0.91
N ALA A 164 14.56 0.68 -0.41
CA ALA A 164 15.87 0.58 -1.06
C ALA A 164 16.66 1.89 -0.95
N ASN A 165 15.98 3.04 -1.10
CA ASN A 165 16.60 4.34 -0.93
C ASN A 165 16.93 4.64 0.54
N LEU A 166 16.02 4.31 1.45
CA LEU A 166 16.26 4.46 2.88
C LEU A 166 17.48 3.65 3.34
N ALA A 167 17.61 2.41 2.86
CA ALA A 167 18.76 1.54 3.17
C ALA A 167 20.11 2.10 2.67
N LYS A 168 20.09 2.99 1.68
CA LYS A 168 21.28 3.71 1.18
C LYS A 168 21.58 4.99 1.98
N GLY A 169 20.81 5.29 3.02
CA GLY A 169 20.98 6.50 3.83
C GLY A 169 20.38 7.77 3.19
N ILE A 170 19.52 7.63 2.17
CA ILE A 170 18.78 8.77 1.62
C ILE A 170 17.79 9.26 2.68
N PRO A 171 17.65 10.57 2.91
CA PRO A 171 16.66 11.10 3.84
C PRO A 171 15.25 10.59 3.53
N PRO A 172 14.44 10.21 4.53
CA PRO A 172 13.09 9.68 4.35
C PRO A 172 12.22 10.46 3.36
N GLU A 173 12.26 11.79 3.42
CA GLU A 173 11.44 12.69 2.61
C GLU A 173 11.87 12.73 1.13
N LYS A 174 12.98 12.09 0.80
CA LYS A 174 13.54 11.93 -0.55
C LYS A 174 13.63 10.47 -0.98
N CYS A 175 13.03 9.54 -0.23
CA CYS A 175 13.13 8.12 -0.52
C CYS A 175 12.21 7.64 -1.64
N GLY A 176 11.19 8.42 -2.03
CA GLY A 176 10.34 8.09 -3.18
C GLY A 176 11.17 7.68 -4.40
N ALA A 177 10.86 6.52 -4.98
CA ALA A 177 11.64 5.96 -6.07
C ALA A 177 11.04 6.36 -7.41
N VAL A 178 11.90 6.74 -8.36
CA VAL A 178 11.51 6.98 -9.75
C VAL A 178 11.73 5.70 -10.56
N THR A 179 10.63 5.13 -11.02
CA THR A 179 10.55 3.92 -11.85
C THR A 179 9.55 4.15 -12.99
N HIS A 180 9.47 3.19 -13.92
CA HIS A 180 8.44 3.20 -14.98
C HIS A 180 7.00 3.15 -14.44
N ASP A 181 6.81 2.74 -13.18
CA ASP A 181 5.52 2.67 -12.49
C ASP A 181 5.38 3.71 -11.37
N THR A 182 6.13 4.82 -11.41
CA THR A 182 6.02 5.90 -10.42
C THR A 182 4.59 6.45 -10.35
N ALA A 183 3.93 6.67 -11.48
CA ALA A 183 2.53 7.10 -11.56
C ALA A 183 1.53 5.95 -11.33
N SER A 184 1.78 5.08 -10.36
CA SER A 184 0.87 3.99 -9.99
C SER A 184 -0.27 4.46 -9.08
N VAL A 185 -1.39 3.74 -9.15
CA VAL A 185 -2.60 4.01 -8.34
C VAL A 185 -2.37 3.79 -6.83
N GLY A 186 -1.34 3.04 -6.44
CA GLY A 186 -1.02 2.76 -5.03
C GLY A 186 -0.88 4.02 -4.18
N GLY A 187 -0.31 5.09 -4.75
CA GLY A 187 -0.15 6.38 -4.09
C GLY A 187 -1.47 7.12 -3.81
N LEU A 188 -2.56 6.77 -4.50
CA LEU A 188 -3.86 7.42 -4.29
C LEU A 188 -4.61 6.88 -3.07
N VAL A 189 -4.23 5.71 -2.56
CA VAL A 189 -4.90 5.03 -1.43
C VAL A 189 -4.98 5.96 -0.22
N THR A 190 -3.90 6.66 0.10
CA THR A 190 -3.78 7.53 1.28
C THR A 190 -4.31 8.95 1.10
N ILE A 191 -4.72 9.34 -0.11
CA ILE A 191 -5.13 10.73 -0.40
C ILE A 191 -6.49 11.06 0.21
N ALA A 192 -7.45 10.13 0.17
CA ALA A 192 -8.80 10.39 0.65
C ALA A 192 -8.86 10.72 2.17
N PRO A 193 -8.19 9.98 3.08
CA PRO A 193 -8.14 10.36 4.49
C PRO A 193 -7.56 11.75 4.76
N ILE A 194 -6.51 12.15 4.04
CA ILE A 194 -5.89 13.49 4.18
C ILE A 194 -6.92 14.55 3.76
N ALA A 195 -7.53 14.38 2.59
CA ALA A 195 -8.52 15.33 2.09
C ALA A 195 -9.72 15.45 3.03
N ILE A 196 -10.24 14.34 3.52
CA ILE A 196 -11.37 14.32 4.46
C ILE A 196 -11.01 15.03 5.77
N ALA A 197 -9.89 14.66 6.39
CA ALA A 197 -9.48 15.24 7.66
C ALA A 197 -9.29 16.76 7.53
N GLU A 198 -8.52 17.20 6.53
CA GLU A 198 -8.20 18.61 6.37
C GLU A 198 -9.41 19.47 5.97
N LEU A 199 -10.32 18.97 5.14
CA LEU A 199 -11.54 19.68 4.76
C LEU A 199 -12.56 19.80 5.91
N LEU A 200 -12.51 18.89 6.89
CA LEU A 200 -13.32 19.00 8.11
C LEU A 200 -12.83 20.14 9.02
N HIS A 201 -11.53 20.45 9.00
CA HIS A 201 -10.97 21.57 9.73
C HIS A 201 -11.06 22.89 8.98
N GLU A 202 -10.68 22.91 7.69
CA GLU A 202 -10.62 24.11 6.87
C GLU A 202 -11.02 23.81 5.42
N ARG A 203 -12.03 24.52 4.91
CA ARG A 203 -12.56 24.28 3.55
C ARG A 203 -11.72 24.95 2.45
N SER A 204 -10.39 24.89 2.56
CA SER A 204 -9.45 25.44 1.60
C SER A 204 -8.97 24.35 0.63
N LEU A 205 -9.61 24.26 -0.54
CA LEU A 205 -9.26 23.27 -1.55
C LEU A 205 -7.79 23.37 -1.98
N ARG A 206 -7.29 24.60 -2.17
CA ARG A 206 -5.89 24.85 -2.54
C ARG A 206 -4.91 24.28 -1.52
N ARG A 207 -5.17 24.50 -0.22
CA ARG A 207 -4.32 23.97 0.85
C ARG A 207 -4.35 22.44 0.88
N VAL A 208 -5.54 21.86 0.76
CA VAL A 208 -5.72 20.40 0.78
C VAL A 208 -5.05 19.74 -0.42
N GLN A 209 -5.21 20.29 -1.62
CA GLN A 209 -4.50 19.83 -2.82
C GLN A 209 -2.99 19.89 -2.64
N HIS A 210 -2.47 20.98 -2.07
CA HIS A 210 -1.04 21.09 -1.78
C HIS A 210 -0.56 19.99 -0.83
N LEU A 211 -1.27 19.75 0.29
CA LEU A 211 -0.93 18.69 1.25
C LEU A 211 -0.97 17.29 0.62
N CYS A 212 -2.02 16.99 -0.16
CA CYS A 212 -2.15 15.71 -0.84
C CYS A 212 -1.03 15.49 -1.86
N ARG A 213 -0.66 16.52 -2.64
CA ARG A 213 0.48 16.45 -3.56
C ARG A 213 1.79 16.23 -2.80
N THR A 214 2.06 17.01 -1.76
CA THR A 214 3.26 16.84 -0.93
C THR A 214 3.33 15.44 -0.32
N HIS A 215 2.21 14.88 0.12
CA HIS A 215 2.14 13.50 0.61
C HIS A 215 2.48 12.49 -0.49
N LEU A 216 1.86 12.63 -1.67
CA LEU A 216 2.06 11.74 -2.80
C LEU A 216 3.54 11.70 -3.22
N PHE A 217 4.19 12.87 -3.28
CA PHE A 217 5.60 13.01 -3.63
C PHE A 217 6.58 12.31 -2.67
N LEU A 218 6.18 11.96 -1.44
CA LEU A 218 7.04 11.19 -0.52
C LEU A 218 7.37 9.80 -1.07
N THR A 219 6.50 9.25 -1.92
CA THR A 219 6.62 7.88 -2.44
C THR A 219 6.50 7.79 -3.96
N HIS A 220 5.78 8.73 -4.58
CA HIS A 220 5.50 8.79 -6.02
C HIS A 220 5.97 10.17 -6.57
N PRO A 221 7.29 10.43 -6.65
CA PRO A 221 7.83 11.72 -7.10
C PRO A 221 7.75 11.86 -8.62
N ASP A 222 6.52 12.07 -9.13
CA ASP A 222 6.22 12.30 -10.54
C ASP A 222 5.58 13.68 -10.71
N GLU A 223 6.11 14.49 -11.62
CA GLU A 223 5.67 15.88 -11.84
C GLU A 223 4.25 15.97 -12.44
N HIS A 224 3.76 14.88 -13.04
CA HIS A 224 2.44 14.83 -13.67
C HIS A 224 1.32 14.37 -12.72
N LEU A 225 1.65 13.93 -11.50
CA LEU A 225 0.70 13.61 -10.43
C LEU A 225 0.35 14.85 -9.60
#